data_AF-A0A359KCJ1-F1
#
_entry.id   AF-A0A359KCJ1-F1
#
_cell.length_a   1.000
_cell.length_b   1.000
_cell.length_c   1.000
_cell.angle_alpha   90.00
_cell.angle_beta   90.00
_cell.angle_gamma   90.00
#
_symmetry.space_group_name_H-M   'P 1'
#
loop_
_entity.id
_entity.type
_entity.pdbx_description
1 polymer ?
#
loop_
_entity_poly.entity_id
_entity_poly.type
_entity_poly.pdbx_seq_one_letter_code
_entity_poly.pdbx_strand_id
1 'polypeptide(L)'
;MTEKLAIPVEDLLLDVENPRIGAVGTQSEALEAIINLNADHFKRMLSSIGDHGLDPGDSFYVIVDDLELGTYIVVDGNRRLSALKVLQNQALLNGTKATDGFKKTVAGLIQAAPNEGPESVDCVIFADRGEADDWIERRHGVGLDGESRIPWGTLEKQRFQHDRSILDVIDFVEKNSTFSDDEWAAVKRSVEAKPSVLARFLESKSGREWFGLATEDDQGTKHPTFKADASLAIDFLSQLMKDIKDKVVDTRTYNKASDIEGYFTQNAKPGKLNTTATRFGTALVSDGTKRPRQKVTPASASKPAVKTTRPRPPRSTLAPARHQFAQPTTEKGLQLVRECSKVRLDQPLSSAFLLRAFLQHTIDAYIVRRQRL
;
A
#
# COMPACT_ATOMS: atom_id res chain seq x y z
N MET A 1 3.30 19.48 26.28
CA MET A 1 2.49 18.24 26.34
C MET A 1 1.31 18.53 25.44
N THR A 2 1.23 17.93 24.27
CA THR A 2 0.21 18.24 23.27
C THR A 2 -1.12 17.59 23.63
N GLU A 3 -2.18 18.38 23.67
CA GLU A 3 -3.52 17.90 24.02
C GLU A 3 -4.33 17.65 22.75
N LYS A 4 -5.08 16.53 22.71
CA LYS A 4 -6.03 16.24 21.65
C LYS A 4 -7.43 16.59 22.12
N LEU A 5 -8.09 17.51 21.43
CA LEU A 5 -9.42 17.98 21.76
C LEU A 5 -10.28 18.06 20.50
N ALA A 6 -11.57 17.76 20.66
CA ALA A 6 -12.56 18.05 19.62
C ALA A 6 -12.97 19.52 19.75
N ILE A 7 -12.69 20.33 18.73
CA ILE A 7 -13.00 21.77 18.72
C ILE A 7 -14.10 22.04 17.68
N PRO A 8 -15.14 22.84 18.01
CA PRO A 8 -16.15 23.26 17.05
C PRO A 8 -15.53 23.95 15.82
N VAL A 9 -16.07 23.66 14.63
CA VAL A 9 -15.53 24.24 13.38
C VAL A 9 -15.69 25.76 13.32
N GLU A 10 -16.68 26.31 14.03
CA GLU A 10 -16.91 27.75 14.15
C GLU A 10 -15.78 28.48 14.90
N ASP A 11 -15.19 27.84 15.91
CA ASP A 11 -14.10 28.39 16.74
C ASP A 11 -12.72 28.33 16.03
N LEU A 12 -12.64 27.65 14.88
CA LEU A 12 -11.40 27.52 14.12
C LEU A 12 -11.25 28.64 13.10
N LEU A 13 -10.09 29.28 13.07
CA LEU A 13 -9.71 30.31 12.11
C LEU A 13 -8.71 29.75 11.09
N LEU A 14 -8.83 30.21 9.84
CA LEU A 14 -7.81 29.98 8.82
C LEU A 14 -6.55 30.76 9.18
N ASP A 15 -5.40 30.17 8.93
CA ASP A 15 -4.12 30.82 9.11
C ASP A 15 -3.89 31.86 8.00
N VAL A 16 -3.95 33.13 8.38
CA VAL A 16 -3.69 34.26 7.47
C VAL A 16 -2.22 34.41 7.10
N GLU A 17 -1.30 33.73 7.80
CA GLU A 17 0.13 33.67 7.50
C GLU A 17 0.55 32.33 6.86
N ASN A 18 -0.41 31.57 6.34
CA ASN A 18 -0.16 30.24 5.81
C ASN A 18 0.90 30.24 4.68
N PRO A 19 2.00 29.47 4.83
CA PRO A 19 3.11 29.47 3.87
C PRO A 19 2.72 29.13 2.43
N ARG A 20 1.59 28.44 2.22
CA ARG A 20 1.10 28.07 0.87
C ARG A 20 0.49 29.24 0.10
N ILE A 21 -0.10 30.20 0.79
CA ILE A 21 -0.81 31.34 0.19
C ILE A 21 -0.07 32.67 0.40
N GLY A 22 0.90 32.71 1.30
CA GLY A 22 1.51 33.95 1.76
C GLY A 22 0.61 34.68 2.76
N ALA A 23 1.13 35.76 3.35
CA ALA A 23 0.39 36.54 4.33
C ALA A 23 -0.76 37.33 3.68
N VAL A 24 -1.95 37.24 4.27
CA VAL A 24 -3.16 37.98 3.90
C VAL A 24 -3.75 38.69 5.11
N GLY A 25 -4.69 39.63 4.91
CA GLY A 25 -5.21 40.46 5.99
C GLY A 25 -6.48 39.91 6.65
N THR A 26 -7.23 39.03 5.98
CA THR A 26 -8.55 38.60 6.45
C THR A 26 -8.83 37.11 6.20
N GLN A 27 -9.81 36.55 6.93
CA GLN A 27 -10.31 35.19 6.73
C GLN A 27 -10.87 34.96 5.32
N SER A 28 -11.58 35.95 4.77
CA SER A 28 -12.12 35.89 3.40
C SER A 28 -11.01 35.87 2.35
N GLU A 29 -9.95 36.66 2.54
CA GLU A 29 -8.77 36.64 1.67
C GLU A 29 -8.01 35.31 1.77
N ALA A 30 -7.89 34.74 2.98
CA ALA A 30 -7.28 33.43 3.18
C ALA A 30 -8.07 32.32 2.46
N LEU A 31 -9.40 32.32 2.60
CA LEU A 31 -10.28 31.40 1.89
C LEU A 31 -10.17 31.57 0.36
N GLU A 32 -10.20 32.81 -0.14
CA GLU A 32 -10.04 33.10 -1.55
C GLU A 32 -8.70 32.60 -2.09
N ALA A 33 -7.59 32.87 -1.38
CA ALA A 33 -6.27 32.43 -1.78
C ALA A 33 -6.16 30.89 -1.81
N ILE A 34 -6.76 30.19 -0.83
CA ILE A 34 -6.80 28.72 -0.80
C ILE A 34 -7.61 28.15 -1.97
N ILE A 35 -8.74 28.77 -2.32
CA ILE A 35 -9.53 28.37 -3.50
C ILE A 35 -8.70 28.56 -4.78
N ASN A 36 -8.02 29.70 -4.89
CA ASN A 36 -7.25 30.09 -6.08
C ASN A 36 -5.95 29.27 -6.26
N LEU A 37 -5.40 28.66 -5.21
CA LEU A 37 -4.27 27.73 -5.33
C LEU A 37 -4.56 26.61 -6.33
N ASN A 38 -5.75 25.98 -6.22
CA ASN A 38 -6.22 24.98 -7.17
C ASN A 38 -7.73 24.74 -6.99
N ALA A 39 -8.54 25.46 -7.78
CA ALA A 39 -9.99 25.43 -7.69
C ALA A 39 -10.58 24.03 -7.93
N ASP A 40 -9.98 23.23 -8.83
CA ASP A 40 -10.44 21.87 -9.10
C ASP A 40 -10.13 20.91 -7.95
N HIS A 41 -8.98 21.06 -7.31
CA HIS A 41 -8.65 20.31 -6.11
C HIS A 41 -9.54 20.72 -4.93
N PHE A 42 -9.85 22.01 -4.78
CA PHE A 42 -10.81 22.48 -3.77
C PHE A 42 -12.18 21.82 -3.96
N LYS A 43 -12.75 21.86 -5.18
CA LYS A 43 -14.04 21.21 -5.48
C LYS A 43 -14.02 19.70 -5.17
N ARG A 44 -12.95 18.99 -5.54
CA ARG A 44 -12.79 17.55 -5.23
C ARG A 44 -12.70 17.28 -3.73
N MET A 45 -12.01 18.14 -2.99
CA MET A 45 -11.90 18.02 -1.54
C MET A 45 -13.24 18.26 -0.86
N LEU A 46 -13.98 19.29 -1.28
CA LEU A 46 -15.33 19.57 -0.80
C LEU A 46 -16.28 18.41 -1.07
N SER A 47 -16.31 17.88 -2.29
CA SER A 47 -17.11 16.69 -2.63
C SER A 47 -16.71 15.50 -1.76
N SER A 48 -15.41 15.20 -1.66
CA SER A 48 -14.94 14.07 -0.86
C SER A 48 -15.31 14.18 0.61
N ILE A 49 -15.25 15.38 1.21
CA ILE A 49 -15.67 15.60 2.60
C ILE A 49 -17.18 15.43 2.73
N GLY A 50 -17.96 15.97 1.77
CA GLY A 50 -19.41 15.78 1.77
C GLY A 50 -19.83 14.31 1.58
N ASP A 51 -19.08 13.54 0.79
CA ASP A 51 -19.39 12.14 0.46
C ASP A 51 -18.92 11.15 1.55
N HIS A 52 -17.77 11.42 2.17
CA HIS A 52 -17.07 10.47 3.04
C HIS A 52 -16.72 11.00 4.43
N GLY A 53 -16.92 12.28 4.69
CA GLY A 53 -16.44 12.95 5.90
C GLY A 53 -14.94 13.23 5.88
N LEU A 54 -14.41 13.61 7.04
CA LEU A 54 -12.97 13.77 7.24
C LEU A 54 -12.30 12.43 7.58
N ASP A 55 -11.01 12.33 7.31
CA ASP A 55 -10.19 11.18 7.76
C ASP A 55 -10.14 11.14 9.30
N PRO A 56 -10.67 10.08 9.95
CA PRO A 56 -10.67 9.94 11.41
C PRO A 56 -9.26 9.87 12.02
N GLY A 57 -8.24 9.55 11.22
CA GLY A 57 -6.85 9.47 11.68
C GLY A 57 -6.08 10.79 11.58
N ASP A 58 -6.61 11.82 10.92
CA ASP A 58 -5.86 13.01 10.53
C ASP A 58 -6.34 14.29 11.23
N SER A 59 -5.81 14.53 12.43
CA SER A 59 -6.11 15.73 13.23
C SER A 59 -5.55 17.03 12.61
N PHE A 60 -6.25 18.14 12.88
CA PHE A 60 -5.77 19.50 12.60
C PHE A 60 -4.73 19.91 13.62
N TYR A 61 -3.76 20.73 13.22
CA TYR A 61 -2.82 21.36 14.16
C TYR A 61 -3.24 22.79 14.37
N VAL A 62 -3.36 23.20 15.63
CA VAL A 62 -3.88 24.51 15.99
C VAL A 62 -3.02 25.17 17.07
N ILE A 63 -3.04 26.49 17.09
CA ILE A 63 -2.52 27.35 18.17
C ILE A 63 -3.66 28.20 18.69
N VAL A 64 -3.57 28.64 19.95
CA VAL A 64 -4.55 29.57 20.53
C VAL A 64 -4.46 30.91 19.81
N ASP A 65 -5.60 31.54 19.51
CA ASP A 65 -5.62 32.92 19.03
C ASP A 65 -5.38 33.88 20.21
N ASP A 66 -4.38 34.75 20.08
CA ASP A 66 -4.07 35.76 21.09
C ASP A 66 -5.08 36.92 21.09
N LEU A 67 -5.86 37.08 20.00
CA LEU A 67 -6.78 38.19 19.81
C LEU A 67 -8.18 37.91 20.36
N GLU A 68 -8.66 36.67 20.27
CA GLU A 68 -10.00 36.27 20.67
C GLU A 68 -9.96 35.00 21.54
N LEU A 69 -10.45 35.10 22.77
CA LEU A 69 -10.46 33.98 23.71
C LEU A 69 -11.43 32.89 23.22
N GLY A 70 -10.93 31.67 23.13
CA GLY A 70 -11.73 30.50 22.75
C GLY A 70 -11.68 30.18 21.26
N THR A 71 -11.01 30.98 20.44
CA THR A 71 -10.74 30.67 19.04
C THR A 71 -9.32 30.14 18.85
N TYR A 72 -9.12 29.41 17.74
CA TYR A 72 -7.85 28.75 17.45
C TYR A 72 -7.46 28.93 15.99
N ILE A 73 -6.19 29.22 15.73
CA ILE A 73 -5.65 29.35 14.38
C ILE A 73 -5.16 27.99 13.91
N VAL A 74 -5.70 27.51 12.79
CA VAL A 74 -5.32 26.22 12.18
C VAL A 74 -4.03 26.39 11.38
N VAL A 75 -2.91 25.88 11.89
CA VAL A 75 -1.59 25.96 11.25
C VAL A 75 -1.31 24.79 10.29
N ASP A 76 -1.93 23.62 10.51
CA ASP A 76 -1.95 22.51 9.53
C ASP A 76 -3.37 21.99 9.26
N GLY A 77 -3.67 21.75 7.98
CA GLY A 77 -5.00 21.33 7.55
C GLY A 77 -5.87 22.46 6.97
N ASN A 78 -5.35 23.69 6.83
CA ASN A 78 -6.07 24.85 6.26
C ASN A 78 -6.96 24.56 5.06
N ARG A 79 -6.47 23.77 4.08
CA ARG A 79 -7.24 23.44 2.87
C ARG A 79 -8.49 22.60 3.19
N ARG A 80 -8.38 21.66 4.14
CA ARG A 80 -9.49 20.84 4.62
C ARG A 80 -10.48 21.68 5.41
N LEU A 81 -9.98 22.56 6.28
CA LEU A 81 -10.83 23.49 7.03
C LEU A 81 -11.62 24.41 6.10
N SER A 82 -10.98 25.00 5.08
CA SER A 82 -11.67 25.85 4.10
C SER A 82 -12.79 25.11 3.38
N ALA A 83 -12.55 23.86 2.95
CA ALA A 83 -13.57 23.04 2.29
C ALA A 83 -14.72 22.69 3.25
N LEU A 84 -14.42 22.34 4.50
CA LEU A 84 -15.42 22.04 5.53
C LEU A 84 -16.27 23.27 5.89
N LYS A 85 -15.64 24.43 6.11
CA LYS A 85 -16.35 25.69 6.40
C LYS A 85 -17.28 26.09 5.26
N VAL A 86 -16.86 25.93 4.00
CA VAL A 86 -17.72 26.22 2.83
C VAL A 86 -18.84 25.18 2.68
N LEU A 87 -18.58 23.92 3.01
CA LEU A 87 -19.60 22.86 3.03
C LEU A 87 -20.72 23.16 4.05
N GLN A 88 -20.35 23.60 5.26
CA GLN A 88 -21.29 23.97 6.33
C GLN A 88 -21.96 25.33 6.11
N ASN A 89 -21.23 26.30 5.54
CA ASN A 89 -21.75 27.64 5.30
C ASN A 89 -21.28 28.20 3.96
N GLN A 90 -22.10 27.98 2.93
CA GLN A 90 -21.83 28.49 1.58
C GLN A 90 -21.75 30.03 1.52
N ALA A 91 -22.39 30.75 2.45
CA ALA A 91 -22.40 32.22 2.43
C ALA A 91 -20.99 32.82 2.61
N LEU A 92 -20.03 32.06 3.14
CA LEU A 92 -18.63 32.47 3.22
C LEU A 92 -18.03 32.80 1.84
N LEU A 93 -18.51 32.17 0.78
CA LEU A 93 -18.08 32.47 -0.59
C LEU A 93 -18.44 33.89 -1.04
N ASN A 94 -19.45 34.53 -0.41
CA ASN A 94 -19.83 35.90 -0.74
C ASN A 94 -18.78 36.92 -0.31
N GLY A 95 -17.96 36.59 0.69
CA GLY A 95 -16.81 37.39 1.11
C GLY A 95 -15.61 37.29 0.17
N THR A 96 -15.64 36.36 -0.80
CA THR A 96 -14.54 36.12 -1.75
C THR A 96 -14.87 36.63 -3.15
N LYS A 97 -13.85 36.86 -3.98
CA LYS A 97 -14.01 37.22 -5.40
C LYS A 97 -14.24 36.01 -6.33
N ALA A 98 -14.68 34.87 -5.78
CA ALA A 98 -15.00 33.70 -6.59
C ALA A 98 -16.11 34.00 -7.62
N THR A 99 -15.97 33.46 -8.84
CA THR A 99 -16.94 33.71 -9.92
C THR A 99 -18.30 33.07 -9.63
N ASP A 100 -19.38 33.64 -10.18
CA ASP A 100 -20.73 33.08 -10.00
C ASP A 100 -20.85 31.66 -10.53
N GLY A 101 -20.15 31.33 -11.61
CA GLY A 101 -20.07 29.97 -12.13
C GLY A 101 -19.43 28.99 -11.15
N PHE A 102 -18.37 29.41 -10.46
CA PHE A 102 -17.75 28.62 -9.39
C PHE A 102 -18.70 28.45 -8.20
N LYS A 103 -19.31 29.54 -7.73
CA LYS A 103 -20.29 29.52 -6.62
C LYS A 103 -21.46 28.59 -6.93
N LYS A 104 -22.01 28.64 -8.14
CA LYS A 104 -23.08 27.75 -8.61
C LYS A 104 -22.65 26.28 -8.66
N THR A 105 -21.42 26.01 -9.08
CA THR A 105 -20.87 24.65 -9.09
C THR A 105 -20.73 24.11 -7.68
N VAL A 106 -20.16 24.90 -6.76
CA VAL A 106 -20.02 24.51 -5.35
C VAL A 106 -21.39 24.29 -4.70
N ALA A 107 -22.36 25.16 -4.96
CA ALA A 107 -23.74 24.98 -4.47
C ALA A 107 -24.33 23.63 -4.91
N GLY A 108 -24.13 23.25 -6.18
CA GLY A 108 -24.56 21.95 -6.68
C GLY A 108 -23.87 20.77 -6.01
N LEU A 109 -22.58 20.90 -5.67
CA LEU A 109 -21.84 19.87 -4.92
C LEU A 109 -22.36 19.73 -3.48
N ILE A 110 -22.59 20.86 -2.79
CA ILE A 110 -23.14 20.86 -1.42
C ILE A 110 -24.54 20.25 -1.42
N GLN A 111 -25.39 20.62 -2.38
CA GLN A 111 -26.75 20.06 -2.48
C GLN A 111 -26.74 18.55 -2.76
N ALA A 112 -25.74 18.05 -3.48
CA ALA A 112 -25.59 16.63 -3.77
C ALA A 112 -24.93 15.83 -2.64
N ALA A 113 -24.27 16.51 -1.69
CA ALA A 113 -23.54 15.87 -0.61
C ALA A 113 -24.51 15.18 0.38
N PRO A 114 -24.24 13.93 0.79
CA PRO A 114 -25.08 13.22 1.76
C PRO A 114 -24.93 13.74 3.19
N ASN A 115 -23.88 14.50 3.53
CA ASN A 115 -23.68 15.12 4.83
C ASN A 115 -22.94 16.47 4.72
N GLU A 116 -23.05 17.29 5.76
CA GLU A 116 -22.44 18.62 5.87
C GLU A 116 -21.04 18.58 6.53
N GLY A 117 -20.49 17.39 6.76
CA GLY A 117 -19.30 17.18 7.59
C GLY A 117 -19.56 17.30 9.10
N PRO A 118 -18.54 17.09 9.95
CA PRO A 118 -18.72 17.10 11.39
C PRO A 118 -18.73 18.52 11.98
N GLU A 119 -19.57 18.76 13.00
CA GLU A 119 -19.67 20.05 13.72
C GLU A 119 -18.40 20.40 14.51
N SER A 120 -17.66 19.37 14.94
CA SER A 120 -16.36 19.50 15.62
C SER A 120 -15.33 18.58 14.99
N VAL A 121 -14.06 18.95 15.10
CA VAL A 121 -12.94 18.20 14.52
C VAL A 121 -11.85 17.95 15.54
N ASP A 122 -11.15 16.83 15.38
CA ASP A 122 -10.00 16.50 16.22
C ASP A 122 -8.84 17.46 15.92
N CYS A 123 -8.43 18.18 16.96
CA CYS A 123 -7.35 19.15 16.94
C CYS A 123 -6.25 18.73 17.92
N VAL A 124 -5.00 18.99 17.53
CA VAL A 124 -3.84 18.96 18.42
C VAL A 124 -3.44 20.41 18.69
N ILE A 125 -3.49 20.81 19.96
CA ILE A 125 -3.14 22.17 20.38
C ILE A 125 -1.64 22.23 20.69
N PHE A 126 -0.96 23.19 20.07
CA PHE A 126 0.44 23.53 20.30
C PHE A 126 0.56 24.84 21.07
N ALA A 127 1.66 25.00 21.82
CA ALA A 127 1.89 26.22 22.59
C ALA A 127 2.12 27.44 21.68
N ASP A 128 2.84 27.24 20.58
CA ASP A 128 3.14 28.27 19.59
C ASP A 128 3.36 27.65 18.20
N ARG A 129 3.51 28.52 17.19
CA ARG A 129 3.74 28.10 15.80
C ARG A 129 5.04 27.32 15.64
N GLY A 130 6.11 27.68 16.37
CA GLY A 130 7.39 27.00 16.29
C GLY A 130 7.32 25.55 16.73
N GLU A 131 6.58 25.25 17.80
CA GLU A 131 6.34 23.86 18.23
C GLU A 131 5.55 23.08 17.17
N ALA A 132 4.57 23.72 16.50
CA ALA A 132 3.81 23.09 15.44
C ALA A 132 4.65 22.84 14.18
N ASP A 133 5.52 23.79 13.80
CA ASP A 133 6.32 23.74 12.58
C ASP A 133 7.22 22.49 12.51
N ASP A 134 7.82 22.08 13.63
CA ASP A 134 8.63 20.84 13.71
C ASP A 134 7.82 19.59 13.30
N TRP A 135 6.55 19.53 13.66
CA TRP A 135 5.67 18.42 13.30
C TRP A 135 5.08 18.56 11.89
N ILE A 136 4.87 19.78 11.43
CA ILE A 136 4.45 20.08 10.06
C ILE A 136 5.54 19.66 9.08
N GLU A 137 6.81 19.97 9.38
CA GLU A 137 7.95 19.56 8.56
C GLU A 137 8.08 18.03 8.51
N ARG A 138 7.95 17.34 9.65
CA ARG A 138 7.90 15.86 9.67
C ARG A 138 6.68 15.29 8.97
N ARG A 139 5.58 16.03 8.80
CA ARG A 139 4.39 15.50 8.11
C ARG A 139 4.48 15.69 6.60
N HIS A 140 4.96 16.85 6.17
CA HIS A 140 4.91 17.32 4.77
C HIS A 140 6.28 17.40 4.08
N GLY A 141 7.38 17.31 4.83
CA GLY A 141 8.74 17.47 4.33
C GLY A 141 9.09 16.42 3.29
N VAL A 142 9.75 16.81 2.21
CA VAL A 142 10.17 15.89 1.15
C VAL A 142 11.60 15.43 1.43
N GLY A 143 11.82 14.11 1.46
CA GLY A 143 13.17 13.55 1.55
C GLY A 143 13.76 13.44 2.96
N LEU A 144 12.94 13.57 4.02
CA LEU A 144 13.33 13.11 5.36
C LEU A 144 13.26 11.58 5.35
N ASP A 145 14.39 10.89 5.55
CA ASP A 145 14.60 9.43 5.44
C ASP A 145 13.62 8.56 6.26
N GLY A 146 12.34 8.54 5.87
CA GLY A 146 11.25 7.84 6.55
C GLY A 146 10.57 8.62 7.67
N GLU A 147 11.02 9.83 8.03
CA GLU A 147 10.33 10.65 9.05
C GLU A 147 9.06 11.29 8.50
N SER A 148 9.04 11.59 7.20
CA SER A 148 7.87 12.10 6.50
C SER A 148 6.91 11.05 6.00
N ARG A 149 5.65 11.46 5.80
CA ARG A 149 4.67 10.64 5.07
C ARG A 149 5.17 10.42 3.63
N ILE A 150 5.68 9.23 3.34
CA ILE A 150 6.11 8.86 2.00
C ILE A 150 4.88 8.51 1.16
N PRO A 151 4.65 9.19 0.02
CA PRO A 151 3.55 8.84 -0.86
C PRO A 151 3.75 7.45 -1.44
N TRP A 152 2.68 6.66 -1.51
CA TRP A 152 2.72 5.36 -2.16
C TRP A 152 3.14 5.46 -3.63
N GLY A 153 4.06 4.59 -4.03
CA GLY A 153 4.43 4.37 -5.43
C GLY A 153 3.33 3.63 -6.20
N THR A 154 3.56 3.41 -7.50
CA THR A 154 2.55 2.79 -8.38
C THR A 154 2.20 1.37 -7.93
N LEU A 155 3.19 0.56 -7.55
CA LEU A 155 2.93 -0.83 -7.15
C LEU A 155 2.21 -0.91 -5.80
N GLU A 156 2.53 -0.04 -4.85
CA GLU A 156 1.82 0.05 -3.56
C GLU A 156 0.36 0.44 -3.77
N LYS A 157 0.09 1.45 -4.61
CA LYS A 157 -1.28 1.84 -4.99
C LYS A 157 -2.03 0.69 -5.65
N GLN A 158 -1.39 -0.02 -6.57
CA GLN A 158 -1.99 -1.16 -7.25
C GLN A 158 -2.33 -2.30 -6.29
N ARG A 159 -1.42 -2.65 -5.37
CA ARG A 159 -1.69 -3.66 -4.33
C ARG A 159 -2.88 -3.28 -3.47
N PHE A 160 -2.96 -2.03 -3.02
CA PHE A 160 -4.08 -1.55 -2.21
C PHE A 160 -5.41 -1.55 -2.98
N GLN A 161 -5.38 -1.20 -4.27
CA GLN A 161 -6.57 -1.15 -5.14
C GLN A 161 -6.96 -2.52 -5.72
N HIS A 162 -6.29 -3.61 -5.33
CA HIS A 162 -6.47 -4.95 -5.92
C HIS A 162 -6.32 -4.92 -7.46
N ASP A 163 -5.42 -4.08 -7.96
CA ASP A 163 -5.09 -3.98 -9.37
C ASP A 163 -3.78 -4.72 -9.67
N ARG A 164 -3.85 -5.72 -10.54
CA ARG A 164 -2.70 -6.55 -10.94
C ARG A 164 -2.16 -6.17 -12.32
N SER A 165 -2.59 -5.05 -12.90
CA SER A 165 -2.27 -4.66 -14.28
C SER A 165 -0.77 -4.62 -14.61
N ILE A 166 0.09 -4.18 -13.69
CA ILE A 166 1.56 -4.21 -13.90
C ILE A 166 2.19 -5.45 -13.26
N LEU A 167 1.70 -5.83 -12.08
CA LEU A 167 2.22 -6.96 -11.32
C LEU A 167 2.13 -8.28 -12.10
N ASP A 168 1.02 -8.55 -12.79
CA ASP A 168 0.87 -9.77 -13.58
C ASP A 168 1.75 -9.78 -14.83
N VAL A 169 2.09 -8.61 -15.39
CA VAL A 169 3.03 -8.51 -16.52
C VAL A 169 4.46 -8.78 -16.05
N ILE A 170 4.85 -8.28 -14.87
CA ILE A 170 6.12 -8.62 -14.22
C ILE A 170 6.18 -10.14 -13.95
N ASP A 171 5.12 -10.72 -13.37
CA ASP A 171 5.05 -12.16 -13.10
C ASP A 171 5.06 -13.00 -14.38
N PHE A 172 4.47 -12.50 -15.48
CA PHE A 172 4.54 -13.15 -16.78
C PHE A 172 5.97 -13.22 -17.30
N VAL A 173 6.72 -12.10 -17.23
CA VAL A 173 8.14 -12.08 -17.64
C VAL A 173 8.99 -12.90 -16.68
N GLU A 174 8.72 -12.89 -15.38
CA GLU A 174 9.39 -13.74 -14.40
C GLU A 174 9.32 -15.21 -14.81
N LYS A 175 8.11 -15.71 -15.04
CA LYS A 175 7.87 -17.14 -15.34
C LYS A 175 8.41 -17.54 -16.69
N ASN A 176 8.25 -16.67 -17.69
CA ASN A 176 8.46 -17.05 -19.07
C ASN A 176 9.80 -16.59 -19.63
N SER A 177 10.48 -15.57 -19.12
CA SER A 177 11.74 -15.09 -19.72
C SER A 177 12.88 -16.12 -19.68
N THR A 178 13.86 -15.93 -20.56
CA THR A 178 15.07 -16.76 -20.66
C THR A 178 16.21 -16.27 -19.76
N PHE A 179 16.02 -15.16 -19.02
CA PHE A 179 17.05 -14.61 -18.13
C PHE A 179 17.55 -15.63 -17.12
N SER A 180 18.81 -15.52 -16.69
CA SER A 180 19.27 -16.23 -15.48
C SER A 180 18.58 -15.67 -14.23
N ASP A 181 18.70 -16.33 -13.09
CA ASP A 181 18.07 -15.85 -11.85
C ASP A 181 18.69 -14.53 -11.37
N ASP A 182 20.01 -14.38 -11.51
CA ASP A 182 20.72 -13.13 -11.19
C ASP A 182 20.31 -11.99 -12.15
N GLU A 183 20.20 -12.29 -13.45
CA GLU A 183 19.77 -11.30 -14.43
C GLU A 183 18.32 -10.86 -14.18
N TRP A 184 17.42 -11.82 -13.93
CA TRP A 184 16.04 -11.51 -13.58
C TRP A 184 15.93 -10.70 -12.30
N ALA A 185 16.68 -11.02 -11.25
CA ALA A 185 16.68 -10.25 -10.02
C ALA A 185 17.08 -8.78 -10.25
N ALA A 186 18.09 -8.54 -11.09
CA ALA A 186 18.51 -7.20 -11.47
C ALA A 186 17.46 -6.47 -12.34
N VAL A 187 16.85 -7.16 -13.30
CA VAL A 187 15.78 -6.61 -14.16
C VAL A 187 14.56 -6.24 -13.31
N LYS A 188 14.08 -7.18 -12.50
CA LYS A 188 12.93 -7.01 -11.60
C LYS A 188 13.11 -5.82 -10.68
N ARG A 189 14.27 -5.70 -10.01
CA ARG A 189 14.57 -4.57 -9.13
C ARG A 189 14.48 -3.22 -9.85
N SER A 190 15.00 -3.13 -11.06
CA SER A 190 14.95 -1.88 -11.84
C SER A 190 13.54 -1.52 -12.30
N VAL A 191 12.75 -2.52 -12.71
CA VAL A 191 11.35 -2.34 -13.13
C VAL A 191 10.46 -1.97 -11.94
N GLU A 192 10.60 -2.66 -10.80
CA GLU A 192 9.83 -2.38 -9.58
C GLU A 192 10.17 -1.02 -8.94
N ALA A 193 11.39 -0.51 -9.16
CA ALA A 193 11.75 0.84 -8.76
C ALA A 193 11.06 1.91 -9.62
N LYS A 194 10.70 1.59 -10.87
CA LYS A 194 10.10 2.52 -11.84
C LYS A 194 8.92 1.89 -12.63
N PRO A 195 7.90 1.37 -11.94
CA PRO A 195 6.79 0.63 -12.54
C PRO A 195 5.97 1.47 -13.54
N SER A 196 5.94 2.80 -13.35
CA SER A 196 5.26 3.73 -14.25
C SER A 196 5.86 3.79 -15.66
N VAL A 197 7.15 3.48 -15.81
CA VAL A 197 7.80 3.42 -17.12
C VAL A 197 7.25 2.23 -17.91
N LEU A 198 7.14 1.06 -17.30
CA LEU A 198 6.51 -0.11 -17.91
C LEU A 198 5.02 0.14 -18.20
N ALA A 199 4.29 0.72 -17.24
CA ALA A 199 2.87 1.05 -17.39
C ALA A 199 2.62 1.93 -18.62
N ARG A 200 3.45 2.96 -18.83
CA ARG A 200 3.33 3.88 -19.97
C ARG A 200 3.39 3.17 -21.33
N PHE A 201 4.23 2.13 -21.48
CA PHE A 201 4.30 1.38 -22.73
C PHE A 201 3.05 0.53 -22.94
N LEU A 202 2.54 -0.12 -21.88
CA LEU A 202 1.34 -0.94 -21.94
C LEU A 202 0.08 -0.09 -22.19
N GLU A 203 -0.03 1.07 -21.54
CA GLU A 203 -1.16 2.00 -21.65
C GLU A 203 -1.13 2.84 -22.93
N SER A 204 -0.01 2.87 -23.65
CA SER A 204 0.10 3.57 -24.92
C SER A 204 -0.85 2.99 -25.97
N LYS A 205 -1.22 3.79 -26.98
CA LYS A 205 -2.04 3.31 -28.10
C LYS A 205 -1.36 2.13 -28.81
N SER A 206 -0.08 2.26 -29.16
CA SER A 206 0.71 1.22 -29.81
C SER A 206 0.79 -0.07 -28.98
N GLY A 207 0.96 0.05 -27.66
CA GLY A 207 0.95 -1.08 -26.74
C GLY A 207 -0.40 -1.78 -26.68
N ARG A 208 -1.49 -1.04 -26.47
CA ARG A 208 -2.85 -1.61 -26.43
C ARG A 208 -3.22 -2.34 -27.71
N GLU A 209 -2.90 -1.74 -28.87
CA GLU A 209 -3.18 -2.33 -30.18
C GLU A 209 -2.31 -3.55 -30.47
N TRP A 210 -0.99 -3.49 -30.22
CA TRP A 210 -0.08 -4.59 -30.54
C TRP A 210 -0.28 -5.81 -29.65
N PHE A 211 -0.43 -5.61 -28.33
CA PHE A 211 -0.71 -6.71 -27.41
C PHE A 211 -2.18 -7.18 -27.46
N GLY A 212 -3.10 -6.34 -27.94
CA GLY A 212 -4.53 -6.54 -27.80
C GLY A 212 -4.96 -6.55 -26.32
N LEU A 213 -4.51 -5.54 -25.57
CA LEU A 213 -4.70 -5.48 -24.11
C LEU A 213 -6.16 -5.25 -23.74
N ALA A 214 -6.62 -5.99 -22.74
CA ALA A 214 -7.86 -5.72 -22.04
C ALA A 214 -7.65 -5.98 -20.53
N THR A 215 -8.66 -5.63 -19.74
CA THR A 215 -8.68 -5.91 -18.31
C THR A 215 -9.90 -6.75 -17.99
N GLU A 216 -9.70 -7.84 -17.26
CA GLU A 216 -10.77 -8.64 -16.68
C GLU A 216 -10.86 -8.36 -15.19
N ASP A 217 -12.08 -8.31 -14.66
CA ASP A 217 -12.33 -8.26 -13.23
C ASP A 217 -12.66 -9.67 -12.73
N ASP A 218 -11.91 -10.15 -11.74
CA ASP A 218 -12.15 -11.41 -11.06
C ASP A 218 -12.33 -11.14 -9.57
N GLN A 219 -13.59 -11.16 -9.12
CA GLN A 219 -13.97 -10.93 -7.71
C GLN A 219 -13.44 -9.60 -7.14
N GLY A 220 -13.46 -8.53 -7.94
CA GLY A 220 -12.97 -7.20 -7.54
C GLY A 220 -11.46 -7.02 -7.72
N THR A 221 -10.75 -8.04 -8.23
CA THR A 221 -9.33 -7.94 -8.59
C THR A 221 -9.19 -7.75 -10.09
N LYS A 222 -8.49 -6.70 -10.52
CA LYS A 222 -8.27 -6.40 -11.95
C LYS A 222 -7.05 -7.15 -12.47
N HIS A 223 -7.24 -7.91 -13.54
CA HIS A 223 -6.18 -8.68 -14.20
C HIS A 223 -6.01 -8.24 -15.66
N PRO A 224 -4.77 -8.02 -16.13
CA PRO A 224 -4.52 -7.70 -17.53
C PRO A 224 -4.58 -8.96 -18.39
N THR A 225 -5.20 -8.85 -19.56
CA THR A 225 -5.21 -9.87 -20.60
C THR A 225 -4.61 -9.35 -21.89
N PHE A 226 -4.12 -10.26 -22.72
CA PHE A 226 -3.56 -9.96 -24.03
C PHE A 226 -4.01 -10.99 -25.06
N LYS A 227 -3.98 -10.59 -26.33
CA LYS A 227 -4.31 -11.43 -27.49
C LYS A 227 -3.12 -11.67 -28.40
N ALA A 228 -2.02 -10.94 -28.25
CA ALA A 228 -0.80 -11.20 -29.00
C ALA A 228 -0.28 -12.63 -28.77
N ASP A 229 0.49 -13.14 -29.73
CA ASP A 229 1.20 -14.40 -29.55
C ASP A 229 2.09 -14.34 -28.31
N ALA A 230 2.01 -15.37 -27.46
CA ALA A 230 2.66 -15.37 -26.16
C ALA A 230 4.19 -15.37 -26.27
N SER A 231 4.74 -15.94 -27.35
CA SER A 231 6.19 -15.96 -27.63
C SER A 231 6.68 -14.59 -28.10
N LEU A 232 5.92 -13.91 -28.94
CA LEU A 232 6.22 -12.53 -29.34
C LEU A 232 6.09 -11.56 -28.15
N ALA A 233 5.04 -11.73 -27.34
CA ALA A 233 4.81 -10.90 -26.18
C ALA A 233 5.95 -11.02 -25.15
N ILE A 234 6.41 -12.23 -24.84
CA ILE A 234 7.54 -12.42 -23.91
C ILE A 234 8.86 -11.92 -24.48
N ASP A 235 9.12 -12.08 -25.79
CA ASP A 235 10.31 -11.53 -26.45
C ASP A 235 10.36 -10.01 -26.27
N PHE A 236 9.27 -9.33 -26.62
CA PHE A 236 9.18 -7.87 -26.53
C PHE A 236 9.27 -7.38 -25.07
N LEU A 237 8.52 -7.99 -24.16
CA LEU A 237 8.52 -7.58 -22.75
C LEU A 237 9.88 -7.84 -22.08
N SER A 238 10.56 -8.94 -22.44
CA SER A 238 11.91 -9.20 -21.94
C SER A 238 12.88 -8.11 -22.43
N GLN A 239 12.83 -7.73 -23.71
CA GLN A 239 13.66 -6.64 -24.23
C GLN A 239 13.34 -5.30 -23.55
N LEU A 240 12.06 -4.95 -23.43
CA LEU A 240 11.63 -3.70 -22.79
C LEU A 240 12.09 -3.62 -21.32
N MET A 241 11.90 -4.69 -20.54
CA MET A 241 12.32 -4.70 -19.14
C MET A 241 13.86 -4.66 -19.01
N LYS A 242 14.59 -5.26 -19.94
CA LYS A 242 16.04 -5.14 -20.03
C LYS A 242 16.48 -3.70 -20.35
N ASP A 243 15.83 -3.04 -21.29
CA ASP A 243 16.11 -1.64 -21.65
C ASP A 243 15.78 -0.68 -20.49
N ILE A 244 14.80 -1.00 -19.66
CA ILE A 244 14.52 -0.27 -18.41
C ILE A 244 15.67 -0.44 -17.41
N LYS A 245 16.16 -1.67 -17.22
CA LYS A 245 17.31 -1.96 -16.36
C LYS A 245 18.56 -1.23 -16.85
N ASP A 246 18.83 -1.27 -18.15
CA ASP A 246 20.02 -0.70 -18.78
C ASP A 246 19.88 0.83 -19.00
N LYS A 247 18.76 1.43 -18.56
CA LYS A 247 18.43 2.88 -18.62
C LYS A 247 18.35 3.44 -20.05
N VAL A 248 18.16 2.59 -21.05
CA VAL A 248 17.81 3.01 -22.41
C VAL A 248 16.38 3.58 -22.40
N VAL A 249 15.49 2.92 -21.69
CA VAL A 249 14.10 3.35 -21.45
C VAL A 249 13.96 3.79 -19.99
N ASP A 250 13.75 5.08 -19.75
CA ASP A 250 13.59 5.64 -18.40
C ASP A 250 12.52 6.75 -18.40
N THR A 251 12.33 7.42 -17.26
CA THR A 251 11.42 8.56 -17.07
C THR A 251 11.76 9.77 -17.95
N ARG A 252 12.98 9.82 -18.50
CA ARG A 252 13.44 10.91 -19.37
C ARG A 252 13.39 10.59 -20.86
N THR A 253 13.23 9.33 -21.24
CA THR A 253 13.16 8.87 -22.63
C THR A 253 11.79 8.32 -22.95
N TYR A 254 11.42 8.28 -24.23
CA TYR A 254 10.13 7.73 -24.70
C TYR A 254 8.90 8.33 -24.01
N ASN A 255 8.90 9.66 -23.81
CA ASN A 255 7.83 10.39 -23.13
C ASN A 255 6.68 10.77 -24.08
N LYS A 256 6.94 10.85 -25.39
CA LYS A 256 5.91 11.15 -26.40
C LYS A 256 5.35 9.87 -27.00
N ALA A 257 4.09 9.94 -27.43
CA ALA A 257 3.44 8.82 -28.11
C ALA A 257 4.21 8.36 -29.37
N SER A 258 4.77 9.31 -30.14
CA SER A 258 5.61 9.02 -31.32
C SER A 258 6.88 8.26 -30.99
N ASP A 259 7.49 8.54 -29.84
CA ASP A 259 8.73 7.87 -29.42
C ASP A 259 8.43 6.42 -29.05
N ILE A 260 7.34 6.19 -28.31
CA ILE A 260 6.87 4.85 -27.94
C ILE A 260 6.51 4.07 -29.21
N GLU A 261 5.80 4.68 -30.15
CA GLU A 261 5.49 4.07 -31.45
C GLU A 261 6.76 3.68 -32.22
N GLY A 262 7.79 4.54 -32.21
CA GLY A 262 9.10 4.25 -32.78
C GLY A 262 9.77 3.05 -32.12
N TYR A 263 9.68 2.92 -30.78
CA TYR A 263 10.19 1.76 -30.06
C TYR A 263 9.47 0.47 -30.45
N PHE A 264 8.14 0.50 -30.56
CA PHE A 264 7.36 -0.65 -31.04
C PHE A 264 7.73 -1.00 -32.49
N THR A 265 7.88 -0.02 -33.38
CA THR A 265 8.25 -0.28 -34.78
C THR A 265 9.62 -0.95 -34.90
N GLN A 266 10.57 -0.62 -34.01
CA GLN A 266 11.92 -1.19 -34.03
C GLN A 266 11.99 -2.59 -33.39
N ASN A 267 11.26 -2.81 -32.29
CA ASN A 267 11.45 -3.99 -31.44
C ASN A 267 10.30 -5.00 -31.51
N ALA A 268 9.11 -4.59 -31.93
CA ALA A 268 7.93 -5.44 -31.99
C ALA A 268 7.86 -6.17 -33.34
N LYS A 269 7.97 -7.50 -33.31
CA LYS A 269 7.78 -8.34 -34.50
C LYS A 269 6.29 -8.34 -34.90
N PRO A 270 5.97 -8.36 -36.21
CA PRO A 270 4.59 -8.43 -36.66
C PRO A 270 3.98 -9.78 -36.26
N GLY A 271 2.75 -9.75 -35.74
CA GLY A 271 2.02 -10.93 -35.32
C GLY A 271 0.52 -10.70 -35.47
N LYS A 272 -0.25 -11.79 -35.59
CA LYS A 272 -1.72 -11.72 -35.57
C LYS A 272 -2.20 -11.82 -34.13
N LEU A 273 -3.24 -11.05 -33.80
CA LEU A 273 -3.93 -11.21 -32.54
C LEU A 273 -4.76 -12.50 -32.56
N ASN A 274 -4.68 -13.27 -31.49
CA ASN A 274 -5.53 -14.41 -31.25
C ASN A 274 -6.97 -13.98 -30.97
N THR A 275 -7.93 -14.87 -31.24
CA THR A 275 -9.35 -14.64 -30.97
C THR A 275 -9.64 -14.61 -29.46
N THR A 276 -8.99 -15.50 -28.71
CA THR A 276 -9.15 -15.64 -27.25
C THR A 276 -8.09 -14.82 -26.51
N ALA A 277 -8.53 -14.05 -25.52
CA ALA A 277 -7.63 -13.32 -24.63
C ALA A 277 -7.06 -14.25 -23.55
N THR A 278 -5.80 -14.05 -23.18
CA THR A 278 -5.12 -14.81 -22.12
C THR A 278 -4.67 -13.86 -21.02
N ARG A 279 -4.83 -14.25 -19.74
CA ARG A 279 -4.31 -13.49 -18.59
C ARG A 279 -2.79 -13.60 -18.52
N PHE A 280 -2.11 -12.46 -18.34
CA PHE A 280 -0.65 -12.45 -18.15
C PHE A 280 -0.22 -13.32 -16.95
N GLY A 281 -0.91 -13.19 -15.81
CA GLY A 281 -0.54 -13.88 -14.58
C GLY A 281 -0.54 -15.42 -14.68
N THR A 282 -1.34 -16.00 -15.57
CA THR A 282 -1.46 -17.47 -15.75
C THR A 282 -0.86 -17.98 -17.07
N ALA A 283 -0.44 -17.10 -17.97
CA ALA A 283 0.08 -17.49 -19.27
C ALA A 283 1.44 -18.21 -19.17
N LEU A 284 1.56 -19.30 -19.93
CA LEU A 284 2.80 -20.05 -20.10
C LEU A 284 3.18 -20.07 -21.58
N VAL A 285 4.44 -19.80 -21.89
CA VAL A 285 4.96 -19.78 -23.26
C VAL A 285 5.65 -21.11 -23.57
N SER A 286 5.23 -21.78 -24.63
CA SER A 286 5.82 -23.07 -25.04
C SER A 286 6.24 -23.00 -26.51
N ASP A 287 7.48 -22.59 -26.74
CA ASP A 287 8.10 -22.39 -28.07
C ASP A 287 9.36 -23.24 -28.27
N GLY A 288 9.59 -24.23 -27.40
CA GLY A 288 10.78 -25.09 -27.43
C GLY A 288 12.03 -24.46 -26.83
N THR A 289 11.99 -23.19 -26.41
CA THR A 289 13.11 -22.56 -25.69
C THR A 289 13.14 -22.99 -24.22
N LYS A 290 14.35 -23.14 -23.66
CA LYS A 290 14.51 -23.50 -22.25
C LYS A 290 14.31 -22.25 -21.39
N ARG A 291 13.15 -22.16 -20.73
CA ARG A 291 12.80 -21.06 -19.82
C ARG A 291 13.06 -21.52 -18.37
N PRO A 292 14.10 -21.01 -17.68
CA PRO A 292 14.60 -21.59 -16.42
C PRO A 292 13.56 -21.57 -15.29
N ARG A 293 12.76 -20.50 -15.21
CA ARG A 293 11.72 -20.30 -14.18
C ARG A 293 10.36 -20.90 -14.53
N GLN A 294 10.19 -21.39 -15.75
CA GLN A 294 8.98 -22.12 -16.16
C GLN A 294 8.99 -23.57 -15.66
N LYS A 295 10.17 -24.09 -15.28
CA LYS A 295 10.32 -25.36 -14.55
C LYS A 295 9.97 -25.27 -13.06
N VAL A 296 9.12 -24.32 -12.70
CA VAL A 296 8.15 -24.59 -11.66
C VAL A 296 6.97 -25.19 -12.40
N THR A 297 6.95 -26.52 -12.50
CA THR A 297 5.67 -27.23 -12.65
C THR A 297 4.70 -26.52 -11.73
N PRO A 298 3.50 -26.07 -12.18
CA PRO A 298 2.40 -26.20 -11.28
C PRO A 298 2.32 -27.71 -11.08
N ALA A 299 2.99 -28.22 -10.04
CA ALA A 299 2.34 -29.24 -9.25
C ALA A 299 0.97 -28.64 -9.07
N SER A 300 -0.01 -29.25 -9.76
CA SER A 300 -1.40 -28.91 -9.65
C SER A 300 -1.59 -28.42 -8.23
N ALA A 301 -1.78 -27.12 -8.08
CA ALA A 301 -2.52 -26.64 -6.95
C ALA A 301 -3.99 -27.04 -7.21
N SER A 302 -4.26 -28.32 -7.51
CA SER A 302 -4.79 -29.16 -6.45
C SER A 302 -4.11 -28.68 -5.17
N LYS A 303 -4.74 -27.67 -4.55
CA LYS A 303 -4.97 -27.74 -3.12
C LYS A 303 -5.07 -29.23 -2.88
N PRO A 304 -4.08 -29.91 -2.27
CA PRO A 304 -4.26 -31.31 -1.93
C PRO A 304 -5.61 -31.25 -1.27
N ALA A 305 -6.63 -31.87 -1.92
CA ALA A 305 -8.03 -31.66 -1.55
C ALA A 305 -7.97 -31.64 -0.06
N VAL A 306 -8.25 -30.47 0.55
CA VAL A 306 -7.92 -30.30 1.96
C VAL A 306 -8.71 -31.43 2.55
N LYS A 307 -8.02 -32.54 2.84
CA LYS A 307 -8.39 -33.45 3.88
C LYS A 307 -8.40 -32.42 4.94
N THR A 308 -9.61 -31.99 5.26
CA THR A 308 -9.96 -31.40 6.50
C THR A 308 -9.37 -32.41 7.45
N THR A 309 -8.08 -32.23 7.73
CA THR A 309 -7.45 -32.81 8.87
C THR A 309 -8.18 -31.99 9.89
N ARG A 310 -9.31 -32.58 10.33
CA ARG A 310 -9.96 -32.20 11.57
C ARG A 310 -8.80 -31.80 12.46
N PRO A 311 -8.78 -30.55 12.95
CA PRO A 311 -7.66 -30.07 13.76
C PRO A 311 -7.32 -31.21 14.71
N ARG A 312 -6.09 -31.74 14.61
CA ARG A 312 -5.73 -32.92 15.38
C ARG A 312 -6.13 -32.60 16.81
N PRO A 313 -6.98 -33.43 17.44
CA PRO A 313 -7.49 -33.10 18.76
C PRO A 313 -6.28 -32.76 19.63
N PRO A 314 -6.40 -31.72 20.48
CA PRO A 314 -5.31 -31.38 21.38
C PRO A 314 -4.85 -32.66 22.08
N ARG A 315 -3.53 -32.87 22.05
CA ARG A 315 -2.87 -34.01 22.68
C ARG A 315 -3.44 -34.25 24.08
N SER A 316 -3.82 -35.50 24.38
CA SER A 316 -4.41 -35.85 25.66
C SER A 316 -3.38 -36.01 26.78
N THR A 317 -2.10 -36.19 26.45
CA THR A 317 -1.01 -36.48 27.40
C THR A 317 0.10 -35.41 27.41
N LEU A 318 0.98 -35.43 28.40
CA LEU A 318 2.02 -34.43 28.66
C LEU A 318 3.24 -34.47 27.72
N ALA A 319 3.70 -35.65 27.26
CA ALA A 319 4.62 -35.83 26.13
C ALA A 319 3.99 -36.70 25.01
N PRO A 320 4.34 -36.49 23.72
CA PRO A 320 3.93 -37.42 22.67
C PRO A 320 4.70 -38.74 22.80
N ALA A 321 4.07 -39.86 22.41
CA ALA A 321 4.72 -41.18 22.42
C ALA A 321 5.97 -41.25 21.53
N ARG A 322 6.05 -40.39 20.50
CA ARG A 322 7.24 -40.17 19.68
C ARG A 322 7.60 -38.69 19.74
N HIS A 323 8.84 -38.39 20.09
CA HIS A 323 9.38 -37.04 20.13
C HIS A 323 10.67 -36.95 19.32
N GLN A 324 11.02 -35.74 18.89
CA GLN A 324 12.19 -35.48 18.04
C GLN A 324 13.45 -35.12 18.86
N PHE A 325 13.32 -34.87 20.17
CA PHE A 325 14.47 -34.60 21.03
C PHE A 325 15.21 -35.89 21.41
N ALA A 326 16.53 -35.77 21.63
CA ALA A 326 17.39 -36.88 22.02
C ALA A 326 16.94 -37.52 23.35
N GLN A 327 16.95 -38.86 23.41
CA GLN A 327 16.57 -39.58 24.62
C GLN A 327 17.55 -39.29 25.78
N PRO A 328 17.06 -39.10 27.02
CA PRO A 328 17.94 -39.01 28.19
C PRO A 328 18.81 -40.26 28.32
N THR A 329 20.07 -40.08 28.70
CA THR A 329 21.03 -41.19 28.84
C THR A 329 20.89 -41.94 30.17
N THR A 330 20.33 -41.29 31.18
CA THR A 330 20.08 -41.86 32.50
C THR A 330 18.77 -42.65 32.54
N GLU A 331 18.73 -43.72 33.32
CA GLU A 331 17.52 -44.52 33.55
C GLU A 331 16.34 -43.69 34.10
N LYS A 332 16.60 -42.82 35.09
CA LYS A 332 15.62 -41.88 35.65
C LYS A 332 15.00 -40.97 34.58
N GLY A 333 15.83 -40.42 33.69
CA GLY A 333 15.37 -39.57 32.59
C GLY A 333 14.50 -40.33 31.58
N LEU A 334 14.86 -41.56 31.23
CA LEU A 334 14.06 -42.42 30.34
C LEU A 334 12.70 -42.75 30.96
N GLN A 335 12.67 -43.01 32.28
CA GLN A 335 11.43 -43.26 32.99
C GLN A 335 10.53 -42.02 33.02
N LEU A 336 11.08 -40.83 33.28
CA LEU A 336 10.33 -39.57 33.27
C LEU A 336 9.70 -39.30 31.90
N VAL A 337 10.42 -39.52 30.79
CA VAL A 337 9.85 -39.38 29.43
C VAL A 337 8.71 -40.37 29.19
N ARG A 338 8.88 -41.63 29.60
CA ARG A 338 7.83 -42.65 29.50
C ARG A 338 6.58 -42.24 30.30
N GLU A 339 6.75 -41.73 31.51
CA GLU A 339 5.65 -41.27 32.34
C GLU A 339 4.97 -40.03 31.73
N CYS A 340 5.74 -39.08 31.17
CA CYS A 340 5.20 -37.91 30.48
C CYS A 340 4.30 -38.34 29.31
N SER A 341 4.65 -39.41 28.61
CA SER A 341 3.83 -39.93 27.50
C SER A 341 2.52 -40.60 27.93
N LYS A 342 2.34 -40.88 29.22
CA LYS A 342 1.16 -41.52 29.81
C LYS A 342 0.26 -40.56 30.59
N VAL A 343 0.85 -39.57 31.28
CA VAL A 343 0.08 -38.62 32.12
C VAL A 343 -0.83 -37.75 31.26
N ARG A 344 -2.11 -37.69 31.62
CA ARG A 344 -3.12 -36.90 30.91
C ARG A 344 -3.13 -35.44 31.36
N LEU A 345 -3.40 -34.53 30.42
CA LEU A 345 -3.43 -33.07 30.66
C LEU A 345 -4.64 -32.59 31.47
N ASP A 346 -5.65 -33.43 31.68
CA ASP A 346 -6.78 -33.17 32.60
C ASP A 346 -6.39 -33.33 34.08
N GLN A 347 -5.14 -33.76 34.36
CA GLN A 347 -4.52 -33.78 35.68
C GLN A 347 -3.42 -32.71 35.73
N PRO A 348 -3.77 -31.42 35.92
CA PRO A 348 -2.83 -30.31 35.75
C PRO A 348 -1.68 -30.32 36.76
N LEU A 349 -1.96 -30.69 38.02
CA LEU A 349 -0.93 -30.79 39.07
C LEU A 349 0.08 -31.91 38.77
N SER A 350 -0.40 -33.12 38.50
CA SER A 350 0.46 -34.26 38.14
C SER A 350 1.32 -33.94 36.91
N SER A 351 0.72 -33.31 35.90
CA SER A 351 1.42 -32.85 34.70
C SER A 351 2.50 -31.81 35.03
N ALA A 352 2.21 -30.81 35.86
CA ALA A 352 3.17 -29.78 36.23
C ALA A 352 4.38 -30.35 37.00
N PHE A 353 4.14 -31.23 37.98
CA PHE A 353 5.22 -31.86 38.76
C PHE A 353 6.10 -32.76 37.89
N LEU A 354 5.49 -33.55 37.00
CA LEU A 354 6.23 -34.47 36.15
C LEU A 354 7.07 -33.72 35.09
N LEU A 355 6.50 -32.66 34.49
CA LEU A 355 7.23 -31.79 33.56
C LEU A 355 8.42 -31.11 34.25
N ARG A 356 8.21 -30.58 35.46
CA ARG A 356 9.28 -29.96 36.25
C ARG A 356 10.37 -30.96 36.59
N ALA A 357 10.02 -32.17 37.04
CA ALA A 357 10.99 -33.22 37.36
C ALA A 357 11.81 -33.62 36.13
N PHE A 358 11.19 -33.72 34.95
CA PHE A 358 11.88 -33.98 33.70
C PHE A 358 12.86 -32.86 33.33
N LEU A 359 12.40 -31.60 33.34
CA LEU A 359 13.24 -30.43 33.00
C LEU A 359 14.41 -30.27 33.98
N GLN A 360 14.16 -30.43 35.28
CA GLN A 360 15.21 -30.34 36.29
C GLN A 360 16.27 -31.43 36.06
N HIS A 361 15.84 -32.67 35.84
CA HIS A 361 16.76 -33.78 35.59
C HIS A 361 17.60 -33.59 34.32
N THR A 362 17.02 -33.05 33.24
CA THR A 362 17.76 -32.79 32.00
C THR A 362 18.75 -31.63 32.15
N ILE A 363 18.39 -30.59 32.91
CA ILE A 363 19.29 -29.47 33.22
C ILE A 363 20.44 -29.93 34.12
N ASP A 364 20.18 -30.69 35.18
CA ASP A 364 21.22 -31.21 36.08
C ASP A 364 22.20 -32.11 35.31
N ALA A 365 21.69 -33.01 34.46
CA ALA A 365 22.52 -33.87 33.61
C ALA A 365 23.36 -33.05 32.62
N TYR A 366 22.82 -31.97 32.07
CA TYR A 366 23.56 -31.06 31.19
C TYR A 366 24.69 -30.34 31.93
N ILE A 367 24.42 -29.83 33.14
CA ILE A 367 25.43 -29.14 33.97
C ILE A 367 26.58 -30.08 34.32
N VAL A 368 26.28 -31.30 34.79
CA VAL A 368 27.30 -32.30 35.15
C VAL A 368 28.15 -32.69 33.93
N ARG A 369 27.53 -32.85 32.76
CA ARG A 369 28.25 -33.17 31.52
C ARG A 369 29.22 -32.05 31.11
N ARG A 370 28.84 -30.78 31.33
CA ARG A 370 29.67 -29.62 30.98
C ARG A 370 30.81 -29.38 31.96
N GLN A 371 30.71 -29.84 33.21
CA GLN A 371 31.79 -29.76 34.21
C GLN A 371 32.85 -30.85 34.07
N ARG A 372 32.58 -31.91 33.29
CA ARG A 372 33.49 -33.03 33.01
C ARG A 372 34.21 -32.92 31.66
N LEU A 373 33.90 -31.88 30.89
CA LEU A 373 34.59 -31.47 29.66
C LEU A 373 35.46 -30.27 30.01
#